data_AF-A0A7C2K6C1-F1
#
_entry.id   AF-A0A7C2K6C1-F1
#
_cell.length_a   1.000
_cell.length_b   1.000
_cell.length_c   1.000
_cell.angle_alpha   90.00
_cell.angle_beta   90.00
_cell.angle_gamma   90.00
#
_symmetry.space_group_name_H-M   'P 1'
#
loop_
_entity.id
_entity.type
_entity.pdbx_description
1 polymer ?
#
loop_
_entity_poly.entity_id
_entity_poly.type
_entity_poly.pdbx_seq_one_letter_code
_entity_poly.pdbx_strand_id
1 'polypeptide(L)'
;MKVVILLLAIMGQISDSTVQVQYYGYSYRTDEWWVSEETYFYVYLTDDDPLSYPIMVGYDDDWIDEWGRGYIQFDLSFIPSGATIQSAGLRLYVAYDGQWSDEWDGSWSSLLLYSMEQNLADWYPYSGGESSTLFNDAYDGYLFVDNPFYVEMDPQYNVYYPSDSTFLPLNQAFVDYLNSRLAQGITWVGLGIVKYDEEGSDAGVNFFGEKTYLYVSYRMPNQPVLYDPRVVPDTGEVGSLFSFLVRYYDNYNYPPYAIDAVVLKPDSVEDTFSLSLLQGQAYDGVYGVRVPLSNEGQYYVYFYAVNSQGVYCRVPESGYLTGPYVMIDTIYLYNPAVSADTGTNSTPFTFHIEYYSRFTSCDSVKLFYFLYEPFDSTKQDTLEVMMDLVSGSGLQGTYEKTLSLSIGHYKHFYIAYNYKGAFKYPETDALDGPVVLQSGVGETVTQGGDFEVFDVVGRFVGRVSSPSDLKALNLPSGVYFLRQKGFKSKVKKVIYWR
;
A
#
# COMPACT_ATOMS: atom_id res chain seq x y z
N MET A 1 16.28 15.28 21.17
CA MET A 1 16.94 15.13 19.85
C MET A 1 16.79 13.74 19.23
N LYS A 2 16.91 12.63 19.99
CA LYS A 2 16.62 11.25 19.51
C LYS A 2 15.25 11.07 18.81
N VAL A 3 14.24 11.88 19.17
CA VAL A 3 12.88 11.82 18.58
C VAL A 3 12.79 12.47 17.20
N VAL A 4 13.65 13.43 16.86
CA VAL A 4 13.63 14.12 15.55
C VAL A 4 14.40 13.31 14.49
N ILE A 5 15.46 12.63 14.90
CA ILE A 5 16.25 11.74 14.02
C ILE A 5 15.42 10.52 13.59
N LEU A 6 14.60 9.97 14.50
CA LEU A 6 13.74 8.82 14.19
C LEU A 6 12.66 9.14 13.14
N LEU A 7 12.13 10.37 13.11
CA LEU A 7 11.05 10.73 12.18
C LEU A 7 11.53 10.92 10.73
N LEU A 8 12.77 11.39 10.53
CA LEU A 8 13.35 11.59 9.20
C LEU A 8 13.89 10.28 8.59
N ALA A 9 14.39 9.37 9.42
CA ALA A 9 14.74 8.01 8.99
C ALA A 9 13.50 7.24 8.49
N ILE A 10 12.32 7.47 9.07
CA ILE A 10 11.05 6.85 8.64
C ILE A 10 10.59 7.36 7.26
N MET A 11 11.02 8.55 6.83
CA MET A 11 10.73 9.08 5.49
C MET A 11 11.75 8.62 4.42
N GLY A 12 12.76 7.83 4.80
CA GLY A 12 13.74 7.24 3.88
C GLY A 12 14.61 8.25 3.12
N GLN A 13 14.67 9.51 3.58
CA GLN A 13 15.47 10.57 2.96
C GLN A 13 16.86 10.73 3.57
N ILE A 14 17.11 10.13 4.73
CA ILE A 14 18.36 10.23 5.48
C ILE A 14 18.84 8.80 5.81
N SER A 15 20.09 8.52 5.46
CA SER A 15 20.78 7.28 5.78
C SER A 15 21.78 7.54 6.91
N ASP A 16 21.87 6.61 7.85
CA ASP A 16 22.85 6.64 8.93
C ASP A 16 23.91 5.58 8.69
N SER A 17 25.16 5.87 9.04
CA SER A 17 26.27 4.93 8.95
C SER A 17 27.20 5.06 10.14
N THR A 18 27.72 3.92 10.57
CA THR A 18 28.76 3.82 11.61
C THR A 18 30.04 3.39 10.93
N VAL A 19 31.08 4.20 11.08
CA VAL A 19 32.40 4.00 10.48
C VAL A 19 33.36 3.62 11.58
N GLN A 20 34.00 2.47 11.43
CA GLN A 20 35.10 2.10 12.31
C GLN A 20 36.34 2.91 11.95
N VAL A 21 37.13 3.25 12.96
CA VAL A 21 38.46 3.82 12.73
C VAL A 21 39.29 2.88 11.84
N GLN A 22 40.16 3.44 11.00
CA GLN A 22 41.07 2.69 10.13
C GLN A 22 42.52 2.77 10.63
N TYR A 23 42.92 3.96 11.06
CA TYR A 23 44.24 4.24 11.63
C TYR A 23 44.06 5.06 12.89
N TYR A 24 44.84 4.78 13.92
CA TYR A 24 44.87 5.58 15.11
C TYR A 24 46.26 5.56 15.72
N GLY A 25 46.54 6.46 16.64
CA GLY A 25 47.89 6.60 17.15
C GLY A 25 48.05 7.76 18.10
N TYR A 26 49.27 7.93 18.56
CA TYR A 26 49.66 9.13 19.30
C TYR A 26 51.09 9.54 18.97
N SER A 27 51.38 10.81 19.14
CA SER A 27 52.75 11.32 19.20
C SER A 27 53.19 11.48 20.63
N TYR A 28 54.47 11.29 20.90
CA TYR A 28 55.11 11.74 22.13
C TYR A 28 56.43 12.45 21.79
N ARG A 29 56.82 13.41 22.62
CA ARG A 29 58.03 14.22 22.46
C ARG A 29 58.96 13.91 23.62
N THR A 30 60.22 13.59 23.34
CA THR A 30 61.23 13.40 24.40
C THR A 30 62.12 14.62 24.49
N ASP A 31 62.19 15.23 25.67
CA ASP A 31 63.09 16.34 25.95
C ASP A 31 64.41 15.83 26.56
N GLU A 32 65.22 15.13 25.74
CA GLU A 32 66.59 14.83 26.14
C GLU A 32 67.42 16.12 26.13
N TRP A 33 67.83 16.59 27.32
CA TRP A 33 68.61 17.81 27.61
C TRP A 33 69.87 18.07 26.73
N TRP A 34 70.26 17.16 25.85
CA TRP A 34 71.52 17.19 25.09
C TRP A 34 71.40 16.86 23.61
N VAL A 35 70.20 16.56 23.09
CA VAL A 35 69.96 16.24 21.68
C VAL A 35 68.73 17.01 21.18
N SER A 36 68.68 17.28 19.88
CA SER A 36 67.55 17.97 19.25
C SER A 36 66.22 17.35 19.66
N GLU A 37 65.18 18.18 19.82
CA GLU A 37 63.80 17.74 20.07
C GLU A 37 63.40 16.64 19.07
N GLU A 38 63.23 15.41 19.55
CA GLU A 38 62.75 14.29 18.74
C GLU A 38 61.28 14.04 19.09
N THR A 39 60.42 14.07 18.08
CA THR A 39 59.01 13.68 18.19
C THR A 39 58.86 12.30 17.60
N TYR A 40 58.42 11.36 18.42
CA TYR A 40 58.14 9.99 18.02
C TYR A 40 56.66 9.83 17.70
N PHE A 41 56.36 8.90 16.79
CA PHE A 41 55.01 8.67 16.31
C PHE A 41 54.67 7.19 16.32
N TYR A 42 53.58 6.85 16.99
CA TYR A 42 52.99 5.53 16.95
C TYR A 42 51.71 5.56 16.11
N VAL A 43 51.70 4.78 15.03
CA VAL A 43 50.49 4.47 14.28
C VAL A 43 50.18 3.01 14.45
N TYR A 44 48.97 2.75 14.93
CA TYR A 44 48.37 1.45 15.00
C TYR A 44 47.40 1.29 13.84
N LEU A 45 47.44 0.09 13.27
CA LEU A 45 46.44 -0.38 12.33
C LEU A 45 45.33 -1.05 13.14
N THR A 46 44.12 -1.07 12.62
CA THR A 46 43.15 -2.06 13.10
C THR A 46 43.66 -3.46 12.73
N ASP A 47 44.29 -4.14 13.66
CA ASP A 47 44.56 -5.58 13.60
C ASP A 47 43.76 -6.31 14.69
N ASP A 48 43.59 -7.63 14.54
CA ASP A 48 42.86 -8.46 15.52
C ASP A 48 43.72 -8.71 16.79
N ASP A 49 44.70 -7.85 17.11
CA ASP A 49 45.55 -8.03 18.29
C ASP A 49 44.75 -7.70 19.57
N PRO A 50 44.60 -8.64 20.51
CA PRO A 50 43.91 -8.39 21.78
C PRO A 50 44.62 -7.37 22.68
N LEU A 51 45.86 -6.98 22.37
CA LEU A 51 46.59 -5.90 23.03
C LEU A 51 46.43 -4.60 22.23
N SER A 52 45.21 -4.08 22.16
CA SER A 52 44.95 -2.80 21.51
C SER A 52 45.66 -1.68 22.26
N TYR A 53 46.67 -1.10 21.63
CA TYR A 53 47.39 0.04 22.17
C TYR A 53 46.44 1.24 22.32
N PRO A 54 46.47 1.96 23.46
CA PRO A 54 45.64 3.13 23.64
C PRO A 54 46.11 4.30 22.75
N ILE A 55 45.18 5.15 22.35
CA ILE A 55 45.47 6.53 21.94
C ILE A 55 45.74 7.31 23.22
N MET A 56 46.95 7.82 23.40
CA MET A 56 47.31 8.63 24.56
C MET A 56 47.18 10.11 24.23
N VAL A 57 46.47 10.87 25.09
CA VAL A 57 46.30 12.33 24.93
C VAL A 57 46.51 13.00 26.28
N GLY A 58 47.55 13.82 26.41
CA GLY A 58 47.84 14.47 27.68
C GLY A 58 49.21 15.12 27.76
N TYR A 59 49.54 15.54 28.98
CA TYR A 59 50.84 16.07 29.36
C TYR A 59 51.34 15.36 30.62
N ASP A 60 52.57 14.87 30.60
CA ASP A 60 53.30 14.34 31.76
C ASP A 60 54.43 15.32 32.09
N ASP A 61 54.51 15.80 33.34
CA ASP A 61 55.44 16.80 33.88
C ASP A 61 56.62 16.14 34.60
N ASP A 62 57.11 15.00 34.08
CA ASP A 62 58.26 14.28 34.63
C ASP A 62 59.62 14.74 34.05
N TRP A 63 59.58 15.65 33.06
CA TRP A 63 60.71 16.30 32.38
C TRP A 63 61.46 15.41 31.40
N ILE A 64 60.86 14.28 30.98
CA ILE A 64 61.46 13.31 30.06
C ILE A 64 60.61 13.12 28.80
N ASP A 65 59.27 13.11 28.89
CA ASP A 65 58.38 12.78 27.76
C ASP A 65 57.02 13.51 27.74
N GLU A 66 57.03 14.81 27.43
CA GLU A 66 55.93 15.63 27.93
C GLU A 66 54.67 15.75 27.04
N TRP A 67 54.64 15.37 25.75
CA TRP A 67 53.53 15.80 24.85
C TRP A 67 52.80 14.66 24.11
N GLY A 68 51.76 14.08 24.72
CA GLY A 68 50.85 13.10 24.10
C GLY A 68 49.73 13.74 23.28
N ARG A 69 49.70 13.54 21.95
CA ARG A 69 48.57 13.99 21.07
C ARG A 69 47.94 12.80 20.36
N GLY A 70 46.61 12.74 20.32
CA GLY A 70 45.88 11.62 19.73
C GLY A 70 45.57 11.83 18.25
N TYR A 71 45.55 10.71 17.51
CA TYR A 71 45.19 10.67 16.10
C TYR A 71 44.17 9.56 15.83
N ILE A 72 43.18 9.89 14.99
CA ILE A 72 42.23 8.92 14.43
C ILE A 72 41.90 9.24 12.97
N GLN A 73 41.72 8.20 12.17
CA GLN A 73 41.36 8.30 10.75
C GLN A 73 40.20 7.36 10.42
N PHE A 74 39.27 7.80 9.57
CA PHE A 74 38.14 7.01 9.09
C PHE A 74 38.15 6.90 7.56
N ASP A 75 37.79 5.72 7.05
CA ASP A 75 37.50 5.48 5.63
C ASP A 75 36.03 5.84 5.34
N LEU A 76 35.81 6.80 4.46
CA LEU A 76 34.51 7.29 4.02
C LEU A 76 34.05 6.65 2.70
N SER A 77 34.76 5.66 2.17
CA SER A 77 34.46 5.02 0.88
C SER A 77 33.07 4.36 0.81
N PHE A 78 32.48 4.04 1.97
CA PHE A 78 31.11 3.52 2.06
C PHE A 78 30.05 4.63 1.86
N ILE A 79 30.41 5.92 1.99
CA ILE A 79 29.49 7.03 1.73
C ILE A 79 29.31 7.18 0.22
N PRO A 80 28.06 7.07 -0.30
CA PRO A 80 27.83 7.13 -1.73
C PRO A 80 28.28 8.46 -2.34
N SER A 81 28.87 8.38 -3.53
CA SER A 81 29.31 9.57 -4.28
C SER A 81 28.15 10.55 -4.48
N GLY A 82 28.37 11.82 -4.12
CA GLY A 82 27.38 12.90 -4.19
C GLY A 82 26.45 13.02 -2.98
N ALA A 83 26.56 12.14 -1.98
CA ALA A 83 25.81 12.28 -0.73
C ALA A 83 26.13 13.61 -0.03
N THR A 84 25.11 14.21 0.59
CA THR A 84 25.25 15.43 1.40
C THR A 84 25.15 15.06 2.88
N ILE A 85 26.25 15.17 3.61
CA ILE A 85 26.30 14.98 5.05
C ILE A 85 25.37 16.00 5.72
N GLN A 86 24.50 15.50 6.60
CA GLN A 86 23.53 16.28 7.37
C GLN A 86 24.00 16.48 8.82
N SER A 87 24.63 15.47 9.40
CA SER A 87 25.20 15.54 10.74
C SER A 87 26.27 14.47 10.95
N ALA A 88 27.12 14.67 11.95
CA ALA A 88 28.08 13.66 12.38
C ALA A 88 28.29 13.67 13.89
N GLY A 89 28.78 12.56 14.43
CA GLY A 89 29.17 12.43 15.82
C GLY A 89 30.30 11.44 15.99
N LEU A 90 31.14 11.65 16.99
CA LEU A 90 32.27 10.77 17.30
C LEU A 90 31.99 10.04 18.62
N ARG A 91 32.23 8.73 18.66
CA ARG A 91 32.23 7.97 19.92
C ARG A 91 33.64 7.52 20.25
N LEU A 92 34.12 7.93 21.41
CA LEU A 92 35.40 7.52 21.98
C LEU A 92 35.13 6.62 23.19
N TYR A 93 35.98 5.61 23.40
CA TYR A 93 35.92 4.71 24.55
C TYR A 93 37.18 4.92 25.39
N VAL A 94 37.00 5.20 26.67
CA VAL A 94 38.14 5.42 27.58
C VAL A 94 38.86 4.09 27.81
N ALA A 95 40.19 4.13 27.74
CA ALA A 95 41.08 2.99 27.95
C ALA A 95 41.85 3.11 29.26
N TYR A 96 42.09 1.95 29.89
CA TYR A 96 43.04 1.81 30.98
C TYR A 96 44.01 0.69 30.60
N ASP A 97 45.27 1.03 30.35
CA ASP A 97 46.28 0.05 29.94
C ASP A 97 46.98 -0.60 31.15
N GLY A 98 46.96 0.03 32.33
CA GLY A 98 47.55 -0.53 33.55
C GLY A 98 49.05 -0.82 33.49
N GLN A 99 49.72 -0.44 32.40
CA GLN A 99 51.14 -0.69 32.15
C GLN A 99 52.06 0.40 32.70
N TRP A 100 51.51 1.54 33.12
CA TRP A 100 52.29 2.73 33.47
C TRP A 100 51.81 3.23 34.83
N SER A 101 52.65 3.01 35.85
CA SER A 101 52.28 3.18 37.26
C SER A 101 52.42 4.62 37.78
N ASP A 102 52.95 5.50 36.94
CA ASP A 102 53.38 6.87 37.21
C ASP A 102 52.81 7.90 36.23
N GLU A 103 52.46 7.52 34.99
CA GLU A 103 52.24 8.52 33.92
C GLU A 103 50.98 9.40 34.05
N TRP A 104 50.02 9.14 34.94
CA TRP A 104 48.78 9.96 34.98
C TRP A 104 48.18 10.02 36.39
N ASP A 105 48.66 10.95 37.23
CA ASP A 105 48.17 11.21 38.60
C ASP A 105 46.81 11.97 38.61
N GLY A 106 45.81 11.37 37.94
CA GLY A 106 44.39 11.71 38.03
C GLY A 106 43.92 12.90 37.19
N SER A 107 42.63 13.08 36.98
CA SER A 107 41.59 12.09 36.68
C SER A 107 40.76 12.58 35.49
N TRP A 108 41.02 13.79 34.96
CA TRP A 108 40.13 14.58 34.13
C TRP A 108 40.91 15.32 33.04
N SER A 109 40.49 15.21 31.78
CA SER A 109 41.08 15.93 30.66
C SER A 109 40.01 16.73 29.90
N SER A 110 40.27 18.02 29.71
CA SER A 110 39.55 18.84 28.74
C SER A 110 40.23 18.68 27.39
N LEU A 111 39.49 18.26 26.37
CA LEU A 111 40.03 17.93 25.06
C LEU A 111 39.37 18.76 23.95
N LEU A 112 40.13 19.05 22.90
CA LEU A 112 39.67 19.60 21.65
C LEU A 112 39.86 18.59 20.51
N LEU A 113 39.09 18.81 19.45
CA LEU A 113 39.11 17.97 18.25
C LEU A 113 39.30 18.86 17.02
N TYR A 114 40.38 18.64 16.29
CA TYR A 114 40.79 19.47 15.16
C TYR A 114 40.90 18.70 13.84
N SER A 115 40.81 19.42 12.72
CA SER A 115 41.24 18.92 11.41
C SER A 115 42.76 18.80 11.32
N MET A 116 43.28 17.97 10.41
CA MET A 116 44.72 17.69 10.27
C MET A 116 45.28 18.10 8.89
N GLU A 117 45.08 19.34 8.42
CA GLU A 117 45.12 19.67 6.98
C GLU A 117 46.12 20.72 6.45
N GLN A 118 47.11 21.23 7.19
CA GLN A 118 47.99 22.26 6.61
C GLN A 118 48.97 21.77 5.51
N ASN A 119 48.95 20.48 5.12
CA ASN A 119 49.83 19.95 4.07
C ASN A 119 49.17 19.01 3.02
N LEU A 120 48.03 19.39 2.44
CA LEU A 120 47.20 18.59 1.50
C LEU A 120 47.88 17.83 0.32
N ALA A 121 49.15 18.06 -0.03
CA ALA A 121 49.78 17.48 -1.23
C ALA A 121 50.38 16.07 -1.06
N ASP A 122 50.71 15.64 0.16
CA ASP A 122 51.54 14.44 0.38
C ASP A 122 50.87 13.30 1.19
N TRP A 123 49.56 13.37 1.47
CA TRP A 123 48.93 12.49 2.44
C TRP A 123 48.37 11.22 1.81
N TYR A 124 49.16 10.16 1.89
CA TYR A 124 48.68 8.78 1.86
C TYR A 124 48.39 8.32 3.30
N PRO A 125 47.49 7.35 3.55
CA PRO A 125 47.13 6.81 4.87
C PRO A 125 48.27 6.30 5.79
N TYR A 126 49.53 6.53 5.45
CA TYR A 126 50.69 5.88 6.07
C TYR A 126 51.98 6.73 6.14
N SER A 127 52.03 7.99 5.70
CA SER A 127 53.32 8.71 5.72
C SER A 127 53.69 9.24 7.12
N GLY A 128 53.88 8.34 8.08
CA GLY A 128 54.73 8.50 9.26
C GLY A 128 56.20 8.57 8.85
N GLY A 129 56.55 9.53 8.01
CA GLY A 129 57.92 9.99 7.91
C GLY A 129 58.27 10.76 9.19
N GLU A 130 59.57 10.80 9.52
CA GLU A 130 60.19 11.43 10.69
C GLU A 130 59.93 12.96 10.84
N SER A 131 58.91 13.51 10.19
CA SER A 131 58.58 14.94 10.32
C SER A 131 57.54 15.14 11.41
N SER A 132 57.95 15.85 12.46
CA SER A 132 57.14 16.44 13.54
C SER A 132 55.98 17.35 13.09
N THR A 133 55.68 17.41 11.79
CA THR A 133 54.69 18.31 11.18
C THR A 133 53.26 17.80 11.32
N LEU A 134 53.04 16.49 11.36
CA LEU A 134 51.70 15.89 11.35
C LEU A 134 50.82 16.38 12.51
N PHE A 135 51.42 16.66 13.67
CA PHE A 135 50.70 17.07 14.87
C PHE A 135 50.86 18.54 15.25
N ASN A 136 51.83 19.26 14.72
CA ASN A 136 51.82 20.72 14.83
C ASN A 136 50.56 21.28 14.17
N ASP A 137 50.06 20.59 13.15
CA ASP A 137 48.79 20.87 12.49
C ASP A 137 47.55 20.64 13.39
N ALA A 138 47.65 19.81 14.44
CA ALA A 138 46.53 19.55 15.34
C ALA A 138 46.11 20.80 16.14
N TYR A 139 46.96 21.84 16.22
CA TYR A 139 46.63 23.12 16.84
C TYR A 139 46.17 24.19 15.84
N ASP A 140 46.37 23.97 14.55
CA ASP A 140 46.14 24.98 13.51
C ASP A 140 45.00 24.63 12.53
N GLY A 141 44.38 23.46 12.74
CA GLY A 141 43.19 23.01 12.04
C GLY A 141 41.90 23.70 12.47
N TYR A 142 40.80 23.33 11.81
CA TYR A 142 39.45 23.74 12.19
C TYR A 142 38.97 22.97 13.42
N LEU A 143 38.43 23.70 14.39
CA LEU A 143 37.83 23.10 15.59
C LEU A 143 36.46 22.47 15.25
N PHE A 144 36.33 21.17 15.50
CA PHE A 144 35.17 20.36 15.14
C PHE A 144 34.16 20.13 16.27
N VAL A 145 34.40 20.72 17.43
CA VAL A 145 33.52 20.71 18.61
C VAL A 145 33.33 22.14 19.13
N ASP A 146 32.12 22.51 19.55
CA ASP A 146 31.82 23.90 19.94
C ASP A 146 32.44 24.31 21.29
N ASN A 147 32.83 23.33 22.12
CA ASN A 147 33.51 23.52 23.39
C ASN A 147 34.49 22.36 23.61
N PRO A 148 35.55 22.56 24.42
CA PRO A 148 36.32 21.44 24.91
C PRO A 148 35.39 20.42 25.58
N PHE A 149 35.58 19.15 25.25
CA PHE A 149 34.83 18.08 25.90
C PHE A 149 35.64 17.52 27.05
N TYR A 150 34.93 17.14 28.08
CA TYR A 150 35.53 16.65 29.32
C TYR A 150 35.45 15.14 29.36
N VAL A 151 36.57 14.50 29.67
CA VAL A 151 36.66 13.05 29.88
C VAL A 151 37.31 12.79 31.23
N GLU A 152 36.68 11.93 32.01
CA GLU A 152 37.18 11.46 33.29
C GLU A 152 37.63 10.00 33.15
N MET A 153 38.85 9.71 33.57
CA MET A 153 39.33 8.35 33.82
C MET A 153 38.94 7.97 35.24
N ASP A 154 38.10 6.94 35.40
CA ASP A 154 37.76 6.40 36.72
C ASP A 154 39.02 5.78 37.35
N PRO A 155 39.44 6.22 38.55
CA PRO A 155 40.61 5.71 39.26
C PRO A 155 40.44 4.29 39.83
N GLN A 156 39.39 3.54 39.50
CA GLN A 156 39.29 2.12 39.86
C GLN A 156 40.31 1.26 39.10
N TYR A 157 41.55 1.27 39.61
CA TYR A 157 42.65 0.39 39.24
C TYR A 157 42.19 -1.08 39.15
N ASN A 158 42.44 -1.73 38.01
CA ASN A 158 42.35 -3.18 37.75
C ASN A 158 41.04 -3.79 37.20
N VAL A 159 40.20 -3.05 36.48
CA VAL A 159 39.21 -3.69 35.60
C VAL A 159 39.45 -3.24 34.16
N TYR A 160 39.53 -4.19 33.23
CA TYR A 160 39.59 -3.93 31.79
C TYR A 160 38.25 -3.32 31.35
N TYR A 161 38.12 -2.01 31.49
CA TYR A 161 36.93 -1.24 31.14
C TYR A 161 36.91 -1.03 29.64
N PRO A 162 35.80 -1.34 28.95
CA PRO A 162 35.20 -0.31 28.12
C PRO A 162 33.76 -0.09 28.58
N SER A 163 33.53 0.40 29.80
CA SER A 163 32.15 0.77 30.19
C SER A 163 31.80 2.20 29.80
N ASP A 164 32.80 3.09 29.73
CA ASP A 164 32.57 4.51 29.58
C ASP A 164 32.95 4.96 28.17
N SER A 165 31.95 5.50 27.49
CA SER A 165 32.10 6.08 26.16
C SER A 165 31.56 7.49 26.20
N THR A 166 32.27 8.41 25.55
CA THR A 166 31.78 9.75 25.32
C THR A 166 31.31 9.87 23.87
N PHE A 167 30.10 10.40 23.68
CA PHE A 167 29.57 10.70 22.36
C PHE A 167 29.61 12.21 22.14
N LEU A 168 30.36 12.63 21.14
CA LEU A 168 30.63 14.01 20.80
C LEU A 168 29.85 14.36 19.53
N PRO A 169 28.78 15.18 19.61
CA PRO A 169 28.20 15.75 18.41
C PRO A 169 29.23 16.67 17.75
N LEU A 170 29.52 16.44 16.47
CA LEU A 170 30.45 17.26 15.72
C LEU A 170 29.71 18.46 15.13
N ASN A 171 30.34 19.62 15.15
CA ASN A 171 29.71 20.88 14.77
C ASN A 171 29.52 21.02 13.24
N GLN A 172 28.88 22.11 12.83
CA GLN A 172 28.63 22.37 11.40
C GLN A 172 29.92 22.50 10.58
N ALA A 173 31.01 22.99 11.18
CA ALA A 173 32.30 23.08 10.49
C ALA A 173 32.81 21.70 10.06
N PHE A 174 32.65 20.68 10.90
CA PHE A 174 32.97 19.30 10.52
C PHE A 174 32.06 18.76 9.41
N VAL A 175 30.76 19.05 9.47
CA VAL A 175 29.80 18.63 8.43
C VAL A 175 30.14 19.25 7.07
N ASP A 176 30.42 20.55 7.04
CA ASP A 176 30.81 21.28 5.84
C ASP A 176 32.15 20.76 5.28
N TYR A 177 33.07 20.46 6.19
CA TYR A 177 34.36 19.85 5.88
C TYR A 177 34.21 18.48 5.22
N LEU A 178 33.44 17.56 5.81
CA LEU A 178 33.17 16.25 5.21
C LEU A 178 32.52 16.38 3.83
N ASN A 179 31.55 17.28 3.68
CA ASN A 179 30.91 17.55 2.38
C ASN A 179 31.92 18.03 1.33
N SER A 180 32.84 18.92 1.71
CA SER A 180 33.92 19.40 0.83
C SER A 180 34.85 18.28 0.39
N ARG A 181 35.26 17.41 1.32
CA ARG A 181 36.14 16.25 1.04
C ARG A 181 35.49 15.27 0.07
N LEU A 182 34.23 14.91 0.31
CA LEU A 182 33.46 14.02 -0.56
C LEU A 182 33.25 14.62 -1.95
N ALA A 183 33.01 15.94 -2.05
CA ALA A 183 32.89 16.64 -3.33
C ALA A 183 34.21 16.64 -4.15
N GLN A 184 35.35 16.57 -3.47
CA GLN A 184 36.68 16.42 -4.09
C GLN A 184 37.04 14.96 -4.42
N GLY A 185 36.16 14.01 -4.11
CA GLY A 185 36.41 12.58 -4.28
C GLY A 185 37.33 11.97 -3.24
N ILE A 186 37.56 12.66 -2.11
CA ILE A 186 38.41 12.17 -1.04
C ILE A 186 37.58 11.32 -0.08
N THR A 187 37.95 10.05 0.04
CA THR A 187 37.20 9.03 0.80
C THR A 187 37.78 8.78 2.18
N TRP A 188 38.42 9.75 2.82
CA TRP A 188 38.93 9.60 4.18
C TRP A 188 38.95 10.92 4.94
N VAL A 189 38.88 10.84 6.27
CA VAL A 189 39.02 11.97 7.20
C VAL A 189 39.91 11.60 8.38
N GLY A 190 40.86 12.49 8.73
CA GLY A 190 41.68 12.42 9.94
C GLY A 190 41.27 13.48 10.96
N LEU A 191 41.40 13.16 12.24
CA LEU A 191 41.12 14.05 13.37
C LEU A 191 42.27 14.03 14.36
N GLY A 192 42.67 15.21 14.82
CA GLY A 192 43.62 15.38 15.92
C GLY A 192 42.88 15.61 17.23
N ILE A 193 43.32 14.92 18.29
CA ILE A 193 42.79 15.08 19.65
C ILE A 193 43.89 15.70 20.50
N VAL A 194 43.60 16.85 21.11
CA VAL A 194 44.57 17.61 21.89
C VAL A 194 43.99 18.02 23.24
N LYS A 195 44.82 18.10 24.27
CA LYS A 195 44.45 18.64 25.58
C LYS A 195 44.26 20.17 25.48
N TYR A 196 43.27 20.70 26.19
CA TYR A 196 42.86 22.12 26.16
C TYR A 196 43.47 22.97 27.29
N ASP A 197 44.06 22.36 28.33
CA ASP A 197 44.55 23.10 29.50
C ASP A 197 46.04 23.46 29.40
N GLU A 198 46.42 24.57 30.02
CA GLU A 198 47.80 25.07 30.05
C GLU A 198 48.69 24.25 31.01
N GLU A 199 49.98 24.26 30.69
CA GLU A 199 51.12 23.52 31.27
C GLU A 199 51.13 23.41 32.82
N GLY A 200 51.61 22.26 33.33
CA GLY A 200 52.03 22.10 34.73
C GLY A 200 51.22 21.11 35.59
N SER A 201 50.47 20.18 34.99
CA SER A 201 49.89 19.04 35.72
C SER A 201 49.87 17.78 34.86
N ASP A 202 50.37 16.68 35.43
CA ASP A 202 50.32 15.31 34.91
C ASP A 202 48.87 14.90 34.70
N ALA A 203 48.36 15.11 33.50
CA ALA A 203 46.97 14.88 33.20
C ALA A 203 46.76 14.54 31.73
N GLY A 204 46.03 13.45 31.52
CA GLY A 204 45.76 12.89 30.21
C GLY A 204 44.64 11.88 30.26
N VAL A 205 44.38 11.31 29.09
CA VAL A 205 43.37 10.29 28.89
C VAL A 205 43.79 9.35 27.78
N ASN A 206 43.54 8.07 28.04
CA ASN A 206 43.75 7.01 27.08
C ASN A 206 42.42 6.63 26.43
N PHE A 207 42.41 6.38 25.12
CA PHE A 207 41.25 5.87 24.40
C PHE A 207 41.54 4.55 23.70
N PHE A 208 40.55 3.66 23.64
CA PHE A 208 40.63 2.49 22.76
C PHE A 208 40.46 2.94 21.32
N GLY A 209 41.57 3.00 20.59
CA GLY A 209 41.56 3.36 19.17
C GLY A 209 40.62 2.47 18.38
N GLU A 210 40.81 1.15 18.45
CA GLU A 210 39.99 0.15 17.73
C GLU A 210 38.47 0.26 17.96
N LYS A 211 38.04 0.81 19.12
CA LYS A 211 36.62 0.97 19.50
C LYS A 211 36.10 2.38 19.19
N THR A 212 36.88 3.21 18.51
CA THR A 212 36.44 4.54 18.11
C THR A 212 35.57 4.47 16.85
N TYR A 213 34.41 5.13 16.90
CA TYR A 213 33.44 5.13 15.79
C TYR A 213 33.02 6.53 15.39
N LEU A 214 33.00 6.80 14.09
CA LEU A 214 32.37 7.96 13.50
C LEU A 214 30.94 7.59 13.08
N TYR A 215 29.97 8.38 13.51
CA TYR A 215 28.58 8.28 13.11
C TYR A 215 28.30 9.39 12.12
N VAL A 216 27.81 9.04 10.93
CA VAL A 216 27.50 10.00 9.87
C VAL A 216 26.08 9.80 9.41
N SER A 217 25.33 10.90 9.32
CA SER A 217 23.99 10.94 8.76
C SER A 217 24.03 11.74 7.47
N TYR A 218 23.55 11.19 6.35
CA TYR A 218 23.63 11.83 5.04
C TYR A 218 22.36 11.68 4.22
N ARG A 219 22.14 12.66 3.34
CA ARG A 219 21.09 12.63 2.32
C ARG A 219 21.71 12.17 1.01
N MET A 220 21.11 11.15 0.40
CA MET A 220 21.52 10.69 -0.93
C MET A 220 21.31 11.81 -1.98
N PRO A 221 22.20 11.93 -2.98
CA PRO A 221 22.11 12.98 -3.99
C PRO A 221 20.81 12.92 -4.80
N ASN A 222 20.29 11.71 -5.02
CA ASN A 222 19.14 11.47 -5.87
C ASN A 222 18.15 10.50 -5.22
N GLN A 223 16.90 10.95 -5.17
CA GLN A 223 15.78 10.10 -4.81
C GLN A 223 15.18 9.53 -6.09
N PRO A 224 14.94 8.21 -6.17
CA PRO A 224 14.10 7.66 -7.22
C PRO A 224 12.74 8.35 -7.16
N VAL A 225 12.05 8.41 -8.31
CA VAL A 225 10.72 9.02 -8.40
C VAL A 225 9.70 8.03 -8.93
N LEU A 226 8.54 8.04 -8.30
CA LEU A 226 7.33 7.40 -8.83
C LEU A 226 6.41 8.46 -9.41
N TYR A 227 5.93 8.24 -10.63
CA TYR A 227 5.07 9.20 -11.33
C TYR A 227 4.08 8.48 -12.25
N ASP A 228 3.09 9.24 -12.76
CA ASP A 228 2.03 8.73 -13.64
C ASP A 228 1.32 7.46 -13.08
N PRO A 229 0.86 7.47 -11.81
CA PRO A 229 0.14 6.35 -11.24
C PRO A 229 -1.21 6.18 -11.95
N ARG A 230 -1.58 4.93 -12.28
CA ARG A 230 -2.84 4.61 -12.96
C ARG A 230 -3.48 3.37 -12.36
N VAL A 231 -4.80 3.41 -12.25
CA VAL A 231 -5.65 2.26 -11.93
C VAL A 231 -6.65 2.08 -13.07
N VAL A 232 -6.67 0.90 -13.69
CA VAL A 232 -7.52 0.62 -14.86
C VAL A 232 -8.22 -0.74 -14.75
N PRO A 233 -9.56 -0.81 -14.90
CA PRO A 233 -10.48 0.32 -15.01
C PRO A 233 -10.60 1.11 -13.70
N ASP A 234 -11.21 2.30 -13.75
CA ASP A 234 -11.50 3.10 -12.55
C ASP A 234 -12.74 2.60 -11.78
N THR A 235 -13.59 1.83 -12.47
CA THR A 235 -14.81 1.22 -11.96
C THR A 235 -14.95 -0.21 -12.48
N GLY A 236 -15.39 -1.14 -11.64
CA GLY A 236 -15.68 -2.51 -12.06
C GLY A 236 -16.57 -3.25 -11.08
N GLU A 237 -16.93 -4.47 -11.43
CA GLU A 237 -17.70 -5.34 -10.53
C GLU A 237 -16.81 -6.12 -9.56
N VAL A 238 -17.40 -6.61 -8.48
CA VAL A 238 -16.76 -7.60 -7.60
C VAL A 238 -16.20 -8.76 -8.44
N GLY A 239 -14.90 -9.02 -8.30
CA GLY A 239 -14.15 -10.03 -9.04
C GLY A 239 -13.49 -9.53 -10.33
N SER A 240 -13.77 -8.31 -10.79
CA SER A 240 -13.10 -7.71 -11.95
C SER A 240 -11.59 -7.57 -11.72
N LEU A 241 -10.82 -7.75 -12.79
CA LEU A 241 -9.37 -7.52 -12.77
C LEU A 241 -9.07 -6.02 -12.90
N PHE A 242 -8.36 -5.49 -11.92
CA PHE A 242 -7.85 -4.13 -11.92
C PHE A 242 -6.33 -4.14 -12.13
N SER A 243 -5.85 -3.26 -13.00
CA SER A 243 -4.43 -3.06 -13.26
C SER A 243 -3.93 -1.86 -12.46
N PHE A 244 -2.97 -2.07 -11.58
CA PHE A 244 -2.28 -1.03 -10.83
C PHE A 244 -0.94 -0.79 -11.51
N LEU A 245 -0.70 0.43 -11.97
CA LEU A 245 0.43 0.80 -12.81
C LEU A 245 1.10 2.06 -12.25
N VAL A 246 2.42 2.11 -12.31
CA VAL A 246 3.21 3.31 -11.96
C VAL A 246 4.50 3.35 -12.76
N ARG A 247 5.04 4.54 -13.04
CA ARG A 247 6.37 4.70 -13.61
C ARG A 247 7.40 4.90 -12.51
N TYR A 248 8.53 4.21 -12.64
CA TYR A 248 9.71 4.38 -11.80
C TYR A 248 10.84 4.98 -12.63
N TYR A 249 11.55 5.95 -12.07
CA TYR A 249 12.76 6.51 -12.65
C TYR A 249 13.82 6.77 -11.58
N ASP A 250 15.04 6.32 -11.85
CA ASP A 250 16.24 6.60 -11.05
C ASP A 250 17.36 7.04 -12.00
N ASN A 251 17.86 8.25 -11.81
CA ASN A 251 18.83 8.89 -12.70
C ASN A 251 20.28 8.38 -12.53
N TYR A 252 20.54 7.48 -11.57
CA TYR A 252 21.81 6.74 -11.44
C TYR A 252 21.69 5.29 -11.90
N ASN A 253 20.59 4.95 -12.54
CA ASN A 253 20.33 3.61 -13.06
C ASN A 253 20.22 2.54 -11.96
N TYR A 254 19.85 2.90 -10.73
CA TYR A 254 19.58 1.94 -9.67
C TYR A 254 18.17 1.35 -9.82
N PRO A 255 18.04 0.04 -10.10
CA PRO A 255 16.73 -0.59 -10.20
C PRO A 255 16.04 -0.64 -8.82
N PRO A 256 14.71 -0.74 -8.76
CA PRO A 256 14.00 -1.02 -7.52
C PRO A 256 14.38 -2.42 -7.02
N TYR A 257 14.78 -2.51 -5.75
CA TYR A 257 14.82 -3.76 -4.98
C TYR A 257 13.40 -4.19 -4.60
N ALA A 258 12.53 -3.23 -4.28
CA ALA A 258 11.11 -3.43 -4.01
C ALA A 258 10.29 -2.33 -4.69
N ILE A 259 9.15 -2.69 -5.27
CA ILE A 259 8.18 -1.75 -5.83
C ILE A 259 6.80 -2.37 -5.72
N ASP A 260 5.93 -1.74 -4.94
CA ASP A 260 4.64 -2.31 -4.52
C ASP A 260 3.51 -1.29 -4.66
N ALA A 261 2.30 -1.80 -4.86
CA ALA A 261 1.05 -1.07 -4.67
C ALA A 261 0.43 -1.49 -3.35
N VAL A 262 0.12 -0.52 -2.49
CA VAL A 262 -0.63 -0.74 -1.25
C VAL A 262 -2.05 -0.25 -1.44
N VAL A 263 -3.00 -1.16 -1.31
CA VAL A 263 -4.40 -0.96 -1.64
C VAL A 263 -5.23 -1.05 -0.36
N LEU A 264 -5.83 0.07 0.03
CA LEU A 264 -6.76 0.17 1.16
C LEU A 264 -8.17 -0.22 0.69
N LYS A 265 -8.69 -1.30 1.28
CA LYS A 265 -10.05 -1.79 1.03
C LYS A 265 -11.12 -0.90 1.71
N PRO A 266 -12.39 -1.01 1.26
CA PRO A 266 -13.52 -0.34 1.91
C PRO A 266 -13.71 -0.68 3.39
N ASP A 267 -13.24 -1.85 3.84
CA ASP A 267 -13.26 -2.29 5.25
C ASP A 267 -12.07 -1.78 6.07
N SER A 268 -11.28 -0.86 5.50
CA SER A 268 -10.08 -0.25 6.10
C SER A 268 -8.90 -1.21 6.33
N VAL A 269 -8.87 -2.37 5.65
CA VAL A 269 -7.70 -3.27 5.65
C VAL A 269 -6.84 -3.01 4.42
N GLU A 270 -5.52 -2.96 4.60
CA GLU A 270 -4.55 -2.83 3.50
C GLU A 270 -4.09 -4.19 2.97
N ASP A 271 -4.02 -4.30 1.65
CA ASP A 271 -3.32 -5.38 0.96
C ASP A 271 -2.14 -4.81 0.17
N THR A 272 -1.02 -5.53 0.15
CA THR A 272 0.20 -5.13 -0.58
C THR A 272 0.44 -6.07 -1.75
N PHE A 273 0.70 -5.49 -2.93
CA PHE A 273 0.96 -6.24 -4.16
C PHE A 273 2.28 -5.80 -4.80
N SER A 274 3.19 -6.74 -4.98
CA SER A 274 4.44 -6.48 -5.70
C SER A 274 4.23 -6.32 -7.18
N LEU A 275 4.87 -5.28 -7.73
CA LEU A 275 4.74 -4.89 -9.12
C LEU A 275 5.86 -5.51 -9.96
N SER A 276 5.52 -5.98 -11.15
CA SER A 276 6.50 -6.46 -12.13
C SER A 276 6.82 -5.38 -13.15
N LEU A 277 8.05 -5.35 -13.66
CA LEU A 277 8.41 -4.51 -14.80
C LEU A 277 7.64 -4.96 -16.05
N LEU A 278 6.82 -4.08 -16.61
CA LEU A 278 6.01 -4.34 -17.81
C LEU A 278 6.68 -3.78 -19.07
N GLN A 279 7.38 -2.65 -18.94
CA GLN A 279 7.99 -1.94 -20.08
C GLN A 279 9.16 -1.07 -19.60
N GLY A 280 10.21 -0.96 -20.43
CA GLY A 280 11.36 -0.08 -20.17
C GLY A 280 12.56 -0.82 -19.58
N GLN A 281 13.44 -0.07 -18.93
CA GLN A 281 14.54 -0.62 -18.14
C GLN A 281 14.14 -0.67 -16.66
N ALA A 282 14.81 -1.49 -15.87
CA ALA A 282 14.47 -1.61 -14.46
C ALA A 282 14.61 -0.29 -13.68
N TYR A 283 15.52 0.60 -14.11
CA TYR A 283 15.69 1.91 -13.49
C TYR A 283 14.88 3.05 -14.17
N ASP A 284 14.19 2.76 -15.28
CA ASP A 284 13.35 3.71 -16.02
C ASP A 284 12.26 2.93 -16.76
N GLY A 285 11.17 2.64 -16.05
CA GLY A 285 10.21 1.63 -16.48
C GLY A 285 8.80 1.81 -15.94
N VAL A 286 7.86 1.16 -16.61
CA VAL A 286 6.47 1.03 -16.17
C VAL A 286 6.34 -0.29 -15.41
N TYR A 287 5.90 -0.20 -14.18
CA TYR A 287 5.65 -1.33 -13.30
C TYR A 287 4.17 -1.53 -13.09
N GLY A 288 3.73 -2.77 -12.92
CA GLY A 288 2.35 -3.02 -12.55
C GLY A 288 2.00 -4.46 -12.19
N VAL A 289 0.76 -4.61 -11.77
CA VAL A 289 0.14 -5.88 -11.40
C VAL A 289 -1.34 -5.87 -11.78
N ARG A 290 -1.90 -7.05 -12.03
CA ARG A 290 -3.34 -7.26 -12.24
C ARG A 290 -3.91 -8.09 -11.11
N VAL A 291 -4.91 -7.56 -10.40
CA VAL A 291 -5.51 -8.23 -9.25
C VAL A 291 -7.04 -8.16 -9.30
N PRO A 292 -7.76 -9.24 -8.95
CA PRO A 292 -9.19 -9.18 -8.74
C PRO A 292 -9.51 -8.56 -7.38
N LEU A 293 -10.55 -7.71 -7.32
CA LEU A 293 -11.01 -7.10 -6.07
C LEU A 293 -12.38 -7.65 -5.66
N SER A 294 -12.52 -8.06 -4.40
CA SER A 294 -13.68 -8.83 -3.92
C SER A 294 -14.71 -8.04 -3.10
N ASN A 295 -14.35 -6.86 -2.60
CA ASN A 295 -15.22 -6.09 -1.71
C ASN A 295 -15.91 -4.99 -2.52
N GLU A 296 -17.19 -4.78 -2.26
CA GLU A 296 -17.89 -3.62 -2.80
C GLU A 296 -17.47 -2.34 -2.05
N GLY A 297 -17.28 -1.26 -2.80
CA GLY A 297 -17.03 0.07 -2.28
C GLY A 297 -15.86 0.78 -2.96
N GLN A 298 -15.50 1.92 -2.37
CA GLN A 298 -14.39 2.74 -2.81
C GLN A 298 -13.08 2.22 -2.22
N TYR A 299 -12.12 1.91 -3.09
CA TYR A 299 -10.75 1.62 -2.71
C TYR A 299 -9.87 2.86 -2.78
N TYR A 300 -8.73 2.79 -2.11
CA TYR A 300 -7.68 3.79 -2.19
C TYR A 300 -6.32 3.12 -2.38
N VAL A 301 -5.37 3.79 -3.02
CA VAL A 301 -4.06 3.19 -3.34
C VAL A 301 -2.93 4.19 -3.17
N TYR A 302 -1.78 3.71 -2.72
CA TYR A 302 -0.51 4.39 -2.96
C TYR A 302 0.52 3.39 -3.49
N PHE A 303 1.57 3.92 -4.09
CA PHE A 303 2.68 3.15 -4.61
C PHE A 303 3.94 3.56 -3.87
N TYR A 304 4.83 2.62 -3.60
CA TYR A 304 6.16 2.93 -3.11
C TYR A 304 7.22 2.06 -3.78
N ALA A 305 8.44 2.55 -3.78
CA ALA A 305 9.59 1.81 -4.26
C ALA A 305 10.81 2.09 -3.37
N VAL A 306 11.67 1.09 -3.26
CA VAL A 306 12.98 1.16 -2.62
C VAL A 306 14.00 0.73 -3.65
N ASN A 307 14.94 1.61 -4.02
CA ASN A 307 15.97 1.28 -4.99
C ASN A 307 17.02 0.31 -4.41
N SER A 308 17.91 -0.21 -5.26
CA SER A 308 18.97 -1.14 -4.86
C SER A 308 20.02 -0.54 -3.91
N GLN A 309 19.91 0.74 -3.56
CA GLN A 309 20.73 1.43 -2.56
C GLN A 309 19.94 1.73 -1.27
N GLY A 310 18.71 1.25 -1.15
CA GLY A 310 17.86 1.45 0.02
C GLY A 310 17.10 2.78 0.05
N VAL A 311 17.13 3.57 -1.03
CA VAL A 311 16.45 4.87 -1.09
C VAL A 311 14.96 4.68 -1.38
N TYR A 312 14.12 5.24 -0.51
CA TYR A 312 12.66 5.13 -0.58
C TYR A 312 12.03 6.27 -1.38
N CYS A 313 10.98 5.96 -2.13
CA CYS A 313 10.09 6.94 -2.74
C CYS A 313 8.64 6.43 -2.78
N ARG A 314 7.68 7.36 -2.88
CA ARG A 314 6.24 7.06 -2.79
C ARG A 314 5.41 8.02 -3.65
N VAL A 315 4.30 7.54 -4.20
CA VAL A 315 3.25 8.39 -4.78
C VAL A 315 1.85 7.93 -4.30
N PRO A 316 1.01 8.83 -3.76
CA PRO A 316 1.33 10.22 -3.43
C PRO A 316 2.31 10.29 -2.24
N GLU A 317 2.96 11.43 -2.04
CA GLU A 317 3.93 11.60 -0.94
C GLU A 317 3.30 11.31 0.43
N SER A 318 2.03 11.69 0.62
CA SER A 318 1.21 11.40 1.80
C SER A 318 -0.20 10.96 1.40
N GLY A 319 -0.89 10.22 2.28
CA GLY A 319 -2.27 9.76 2.03
C GLY A 319 -2.40 8.71 0.92
N TYR A 320 -3.51 8.71 0.20
CA TYR A 320 -3.81 7.75 -0.87
C TYR A 320 -4.39 8.46 -2.09
N LEU A 321 -4.20 7.86 -3.26
CA LEU A 321 -4.99 8.15 -4.46
C LEU A 321 -6.33 7.43 -4.36
N THR A 322 -7.37 8.02 -4.94
CA THR A 322 -8.68 7.38 -5.04
C THR A 322 -8.68 6.34 -6.16
N GLY A 323 -9.21 5.14 -5.88
CA GLY A 323 -9.57 4.15 -6.90
C GLY A 323 -9.29 2.70 -6.48
N PRO A 324 -9.85 1.71 -7.22
CA PRO A 324 -11.06 1.81 -8.06
C PRO A 324 -12.36 1.81 -7.23
N TYR A 325 -13.50 2.07 -7.87
CA TYR A 325 -14.81 1.79 -7.27
C TYR A 325 -15.32 0.41 -7.71
N VAL A 326 -15.49 -0.49 -6.75
CA VAL A 326 -16.00 -1.85 -6.99
C VAL A 326 -17.45 -1.92 -6.57
N MET A 327 -18.30 -2.53 -7.38
CA MET A 327 -19.73 -2.63 -7.07
C MET A 327 -20.27 -4.03 -7.30
N ILE A 328 -21.36 -4.36 -6.61
CA ILE A 328 -22.13 -5.55 -6.92
C ILE A 328 -23.00 -5.23 -8.15
N ASP A 329 -22.89 -6.08 -9.17
CA ASP A 329 -23.75 -5.97 -10.34
C ASP A 329 -25.20 -6.25 -9.94
N THR A 330 -26.04 -5.24 -10.11
CA THR A 330 -27.47 -5.37 -9.83
C THR A 330 -28.17 -5.81 -11.11
N ILE A 331 -28.71 -7.03 -11.10
CA ILE A 331 -29.44 -7.62 -12.22
C ILE A 331 -30.91 -7.65 -11.84
N TYR A 332 -31.77 -7.11 -12.70
CA TYR A 332 -33.21 -7.17 -12.49
C TYR A 332 -34.00 -7.29 -13.80
N LEU A 333 -35.10 -8.02 -13.69
CA LEU A 333 -36.19 -8.05 -14.65
C LEU A 333 -37.31 -7.15 -14.13
N TYR A 334 -37.91 -6.34 -14.99
CA TYR A 334 -38.90 -5.34 -14.59
C TYR A 334 -39.87 -5.00 -15.72
N ASN A 335 -40.94 -4.26 -15.38
CA ASN A 335 -42.00 -3.85 -16.30
C ASN A 335 -42.65 -5.02 -17.07
N PRO A 336 -43.08 -6.09 -16.39
CA PRO A 336 -43.83 -7.16 -17.05
C PRO A 336 -45.11 -6.59 -17.68
N ALA A 337 -45.43 -6.99 -18.91
CA ALA A 337 -46.71 -6.67 -19.51
C ALA A 337 -47.20 -7.80 -20.42
N VAL A 338 -48.52 -7.89 -20.55
CA VAL A 338 -49.17 -8.71 -21.57
C VAL A 338 -50.04 -7.79 -22.42
N SER A 339 -50.00 -7.93 -23.75
CA SER A 339 -50.71 -7.02 -24.67
C SER A 339 -52.22 -6.94 -24.45
N ALA A 340 -52.82 -7.93 -23.79
CA ALA A 340 -54.20 -7.94 -23.35
C ALA A 340 -54.40 -8.87 -22.15
N ASP A 341 -55.13 -8.42 -21.12
CA ASP A 341 -55.46 -9.25 -19.95
C ASP A 341 -56.50 -10.34 -20.27
N THR A 342 -57.30 -10.13 -21.32
CA THR A 342 -58.32 -11.08 -21.78
C THR A 342 -58.40 -11.08 -23.30
N GLY A 343 -58.55 -12.26 -23.90
CA GLY A 343 -58.74 -12.42 -25.33
C GLY A 343 -59.47 -13.72 -25.66
N THR A 344 -59.56 -14.07 -26.93
CA THR A 344 -60.06 -15.38 -27.36
C THR A 344 -58.90 -16.28 -27.79
N ASN A 345 -59.18 -17.54 -28.11
CA ASN A 345 -58.20 -18.46 -28.70
C ASN A 345 -57.67 -18.02 -30.10
N SER A 346 -58.19 -16.93 -30.66
CA SER A 346 -57.66 -16.27 -31.87
C SER A 346 -56.92 -14.97 -31.57
N THR A 347 -56.90 -14.51 -30.32
CA THR A 347 -56.15 -13.32 -29.90
C THR A 347 -54.69 -13.69 -29.69
N PRO A 348 -53.73 -13.09 -30.41
CA PRO A 348 -52.33 -13.21 -30.07
C PRO A 348 -52.02 -12.42 -28.79
N PHE A 349 -51.30 -13.04 -27.85
CA PHE A 349 -50.86 -12.41 -26.62
C PHE A 349 -49.35 -12.17 -26.69
N THR A 350 -48.94 -10.91 -26.59
CA THR A 350 -47.53 -10.53 -26.54
C THR A 350 -47.12 -10.30 -25.10
N PHE A 351 -46.21 -11.12 -24.61
CA PHE A 351 -45.57 -10.99 -23.30
C PHE A 351 -44.33 -10.11 -23.44
N HIS A 352 -44.10 -9.25 -22.46
CA HIS A 352 -43.07 -8.22 -22.45
C HIS A 352 -42.37 -8.20 -21.10
N ILE A 353 -41.05 -8.07 -21.10
CA ILE A 353 -40.23 -7.84 -19.91
C ILE A 353 -38.98 -7.04 -20.28
N GLU A 354 -38.51 -6.19 -19.39
CA GLU A 354 -37.25 -5.46 -19.53
C GLU A 354 -36.17 -6.10 -18.65
N TYR A 355 -34.97 -6.23 -19.20
CA TYR A 355 -33.76 -6.66 -18.50
C TYR A 355 -32.83 -5.48 -18.31
N TYR A 356 -32.20 -5.40 -17.14
CA TYR A 356 -31.10 -4.47 -16.89
C TYR A 356 -30.00 -5.15 -16.05
N SER A 357 -28.76 -4.89 -16.47
CA SER A 357 -27.52 -5.13 -15.73
C SER A 357 -26.50 -4.08 -16.13
N ARG A 358 -25.62 -3.71 -15.20
CA ARG A 358 -24.57 -2.72 -15.47
C ARG A 358 -23.34 -3.35 -16.14
N PHE A 359 -23.09 -4.65 -15.89
CA PHE A 359 -21.87 -5.32 -16.36
C PHE A 359 -22.11 -6.65 -17.06
N THR A 360 -23.22 -7.32 -16.78
CA THR A 360 -23.48 -8.67 -17.27
C THR A 360 -24.46 -8.65 -18.43
N SER A 361 -23.98 -8.99 -19.62
CA SER A 361 -24.88 -9.24 -20.73
C SER A 361 -25.79 -10.43 -20.41
N CYS A 362 -27.09 -10.28 -20.67
CA CYS A 362 -28.05 -11.37 -20.66
C CYS A 362 -27.75 -12.33 -21.81
N ASP A 363 -27.64 -13.62 -21.52
CA ASP A 363 -27.50 -14.67 -22.54
C ASP A 363 -28.86 -15.00 -23.14
N SER A 364 -29.90 -15.05 -22.29
CA SER A 364 -31.27 -15.31 -22.72
C SER A 364 -32.31 -14.92 -21.68
N VAL A 365 -33.51 -14.57 -22.15
CA VAL A 365 -34.70 -14.43 -21.32
C VAL A 365 -35.73 -15.48 -21.75
N LYS A 366 -36.31 -16.16 -20.76
CA LYS A 366 -37.33 -17.19 -20.96
C LYS A 366 -38.63 -16.78 -20.28
N LEU A 367 -39.73 -16.99 -20.99
CA LEU A 367 -41.09 -16.92 -20.47
C LEU A 367 -41.50 -18.33 -20.02
N PHE A 368 -41.97 -18.44 -18.79
CA PHE A 368 -42.63 -19.61 -18.26
C PHE A 368 -44.09 -19.30 -18.06
N TYR A 369 -44.98 -20.17 -18.54
CA TYR A 369 -46.42 -20.00 -18.37
C TYR A 369 -47.10 -21.34 -18.17
N PHE A 370 -48.23 -21.33 -17.46
CA PHE A 370 -48.99 -22.53 -17.14
C PHE A 370 -50.47 -22.22 -16.97
N LEU A 371 -51.30 -23.22 -17.23
CA LEU A 371 -52.74 -23.13 -17.02
C LEU A 371 -53.01 -23.18 -15.50
N TYR A 372 -53.64 -22.14 -14.98
CA TYR A 372 -54.00 -22.03 -13.58
C TYR A 372 -55.39 -22.63 -13.33
N GLU A 373 -55.40 -23.81 -12.72
CA GLU A 373 -56.61 -24.45 -12.22
C GLU A 373 -56.67 -24.33 -10.69
N PRO A 374 -57.60 -23.54 -10.11
CA PRO A 374 -57.61 -23.24 -8.68
C PRO A 374 -57.89 -24.45 -7.77
N PHE A 375 -58.23 -25.61 -8.32
CA PHE A 375 -58.59 -26.82 -7.56
C PHE A 375 -57.78 -28.07 -7.94
N ASP A 376 -56.84 -27.96 -8.88
CA ASP A 376 -55.96 -29.07 -9.25
C ASP A 376 -54.50 -28.71 -8.91
N SER A 377 -54.04 -29.22 -7.77
CA SER A 377 -52.64 -29.09 -7.33
C SER A 377 -51.71 -30.12 -7.99
N THR A 378 -52.25 -31.04 -8.80
CA THR A 378 -51.50 -32.14 -9.41
C THR A 378 -51.06 -31.78 -10.83
N LYS A 379 -49.83 -31.23 -10.92
CA LYS A 379 -49.07 -30.97 -12.16
C LYS A 379 -49.75 -30.06 -13.17
N GLN A 380 -49.55 -28.77 -12.99
CA GLN A 380 -49.68 -27.81 -14.09
C GLN A 380 -48.43 -27.95 -14.98
N ASP A 381 -48.61 -28.44 -16.21
CA ASP A 381 -47.52 -28.50 -17.19
C ASP A 381 -47.03 -27.07 -17.45
N THR A 382 -45.86 -26.75 -16.89
CA THR A 382 -45.23 -25.45 -17.11
C THR A 382 -44.52 -25.49 -18.45
N LEU A 383 -44.95 -24.62 -19.36
CA LEU A 383 -44.36 -24.45 -20.66
C LEU A 383 -43.29 -23.35 -20.60
N GLU A 384 -42.16 -23.60 -21.24
CA GLU A 384 -41.02 -22.69 -21.34
C GLU A 384 -40.86 -22.25 -22.79
N VAL A 385 -40.68 -20.94 -23.02
CA VAL A 385 -40.42 -20.39 -24.34
C VAL A 385 -39.35 -19.30 -24.27
N MET A 386 -38.41 -19.34 -25.21
CA MET A 386 -37.40 -18.29 -25.39
C MET A 386 -38.04 -16.99 -25.89
N MET A 387 -37.75 -15.88 -25.20
CA MET A 387 -38.17 -14.55 -25.61
C MET A 387 -37.16 -13.94 -26.58
N ASP A 388 -37.65 -13.08 -27.48
CA ASP A 388 -36.86 -12.44 -28.51
C ASP A 388 -36.44 -11.04 -28.03
N LEU A 389 -35.15 -10.69 -28.17
CA LEU A 389 -34.68 -9.32 -27.89
C LEU A 389 -35.20 -8.39 -29.00
N VAL A 390 -36.17 -7.54 -28.68
CA VAL A 390 -36.81 -6.66 -29.66
C VAL A 390 -36.21 -5.26 -29.68
N SER A 391 -35.59 -4.82 -28.58
CA SER A 391 -34.88 -3.52 -28.54
C SER A 391 -33.78 -3.52 -27.47
N GLY A 392 -32.77 -2.65 -27.64
CA GLY A 392 -31.67 -2.50 -26.70
C GLY A 392 -30.48 -3.44 -26.95
N SER A 393 -29.85 -3.91 -25.87
CA SER A 393 -28.69 -4.78 -25.86
C SER A 393 -28.81 -5.84 -24.77
N GLY A 394 -27.85 -6.77 -24.70
CA GLY A 394 -27.81 -7.73 -23.60
C GLY A 394 -27.63 -7.11 -22.21
N LEU A 395 -27.09 -5.89 -22.08
CA LEU A 395 -27.00 -5.19 -20.78
C LEU A 395 -28.30 -4.50 -20.39
N GLN A 396 -29.02 -3.96 -21.37
CA GLN A 396 -30.29 -3.28 -21.17
C GLN A 396 -31.16 -3.52 -22.39
N GLY A 397 -32.14 -4.41 -22.25
CA GLY A 397 -32.88 -4.94 -23.38
C GLY A 397 -34.34 -5.18 -23.07
N THR A 398 -35.18 -4.98 -24.09
CA THR A 398 -36.60 -5.32 -24.06
C THR A 398 -36.80 -6.65 -24.75
N TYR A 399 -37.45 -7.59 -24.07
CA TYR A 399 -37.71 -8.93 -24.56
C TYR A 399 -39.20 -9.15 -24.73
N GLU A 400 -39.58 -9.72 -25.87
CA GLU A 400 -40.98 -10.02 -26.16
C GLU A 400 -41.19 -11.44 -26.65
N LYS A 401 -42.39 -11.98 -26.41
CA LYS A 401 -42.86 -13.19 -27.08
C LYS A 401 -44.34 -13.14 -27.37
N THR A 402 -44.71 -13.37 -28.63
CA THR A 402 -46.11 -13.52 -29.02
C THR A 402 -46.53 -14.98 -29.05
N LEU A 403 -47.60 -15.33 -28.35
CA LEU A 403 -48.16 -16.67 -28.26
C LEU A 403 -49.66 -16.69 -28.60
N SER A 404 -50.10 -17.77 -29.24
CA SER A 404 -51.52 -18.13 -29.34
C SER A 404 -51.82 -19.18 -28.27
N LEU A 405 -52.70 -18.85 -27.35
CA LEU A 405 -52.99 -19.68 -26.18
C LEU A 405 -54.34 -20.41 -26.33
N SER A 406 -54.45 -21.60 -25.75
CA SER A 406 -55.74 -22.30 -25.65
C SER A 406 -56.65 -21.66 -24.61
N ILE A 407 -57.95 -22.01 -24.62
CA ILE A 407 -58.93 -21.48 -23.66
C ILE A 407 -58.48 -21.81 -22.22
N GLY A 408 -58.50 -20.82 -21.33
CA GLY A 408 -58.02 -21.01 -19.96
C GLY A 408 -57.65 -19.72 -19.23
N HIS A 409 -57.30 -19.84 -17.95
CA HIS A 409 -56.67 -18.77 -17.17
C HIS A 409 -55.20 -19.13 -16.99
N TYR A 410 -54.28 -18.26 -17.40
CA TYR A 410 -52.85 -18.52 -17.30
C TYR A 410 -52.23 -17.76 -16.15
N LYS A 411 -51.13 -18.32 -15.63
CA LYS A 411 -50.12 -17.60 -14.86
C LYS A 411 -48.79 -17.65 -15.58
N HIS A 412 -47.93 -16.67 -15.35
CA HIS A 412 -46.63 -16.60 -16.01
C HIS A 412 -45.54 -15.93 -15.16
N PHE A 413 -44.28 -16.28 -15.44
CA PHE A 413 -43.11 -15.63 -14.86
C PHE A 413 -41.96 -15.65 -15.86
N TYR A 414 -40.91 -14.90 -15.57
CA TYR A 414 -39.77 -14.68 -16.45
C TYR A 414 -38.49 -15.14 -15.76
N ILE A 415 -37.55 -15.72 -16.50
CA ILE A 415 -36.19 -15.99 -16.01
C ILE A 415 -35.17 -15.46 -17.02
N ALA A 416 -34.26 -14.61 -16.56
CA ALA A 416 -33.07 -14.22 -17.29
C ALA A 416 -31.91 -15.13 -16.88
N TYR A 417 -31.14 -15.61 -17.86
CA TYR A 417 -29.94 -16.40 -17.66
C TYR A 417 -28.71 -15.60 -18.11
N ASN A 418 -27.64 -15.71 -17.33
CA ASN A 418 -26.31 -15.23 -17.68
C ASN A 418 -25.23 -16.11 -16.99
N TYR A 419 -23.95 -15.74 -17.13
CA TYR A 419 -22.85 -16.47 -16.49
C TYR A 419 -22.88 -16.48 -14.96
N LYS A 420 -23.65 -15.59 -14.32
CA LYS A 420 -23.84 -15.54 -12.86
C LYS A 420 -24.99 -16.42 -12.36
N GLY A 421 -25.87 -16.87 -13.26
CA GLY A 421 -26.97 -17.76 -12.92
C GLY A 421 -28.31 -17.32 -13.51
N ALA A 422 -29.38 -17.64 -12.78
CA ALA A 422 -30.76 -17.42 -13.20
C ALA A 422 -31.46 -16.40 -12.28
N PHE A 423 -32.11 -15.41 -12.89
CA PHE A 423 -32.80 -14.31 -12.19
C PHE A 423 -34.27 -14.35 -12.56
N LYS A 424 -35.14 -14.58 -11.57
CA LYS A 424 -36.58 -14.80 -11.78
C LYS A 424 -37.39 -13.54 -11.46
N TYR A 425 -38.41 -13.26 -12.27
CA TYR A 425 -39.43 -12.27 -11.96
C TYR A 425 -40.86 -12.82 -12.18
N PRO A 426 -41.79 -12.63 -11.24
CA PRO A 426 -41.55 -12.17 -9.87
C PRO A 426 -40.69 -13.19 -9.11
N GLU A 427 -39.95 -12.74 -8.10
CA GLU A 427 -39.07 -13.61 -7.30
C GLU A 427 -39.86 -14.76 -6.65
N THR A 428 -41.09 -14.47 -6.20
CA THR A 428 -42.02 -15.43 -5.61
C THR A 428 -43.28 -15.57 -6.48
N ASP A 429 -43.78 -16.80 -6.63
CA ASP A 429 -44.98 -17.15 -7.43
C ASP A 429 -44.86 -16.82 -8.94
N ALA A 430 -45.93 -16.28 -9.53
CA ALA A 430 -46.13 -15.97 -10.93
C ALA A 430 -47.20 -14.87 -11.05
N LEU A 431 -47.14 -14.09 -12.13
CA LEU A 431 -48.13 -13.07 -12.47
C LEU A 431 -49.41 -13.72 -13.01
N ASP A 432 -50.56 -13.13 -12.69
CA ASP A 432 -51.85 -13.54 -13.25
C ASP A 432 -51.99 -13.08 -14.70
N GLY A 433 -52.66 -13.91 -15.51
CA GLY A 433 -53.05 -13.62 -16.89
C GLY A 433 -52.13 -14.21 -17.96
N PRO A 434 -52.58 -14.17 -19.23
CA PRO A 434 -53.89 -13.70 -19.69
C PRO A 434 -55.03 -14.71 -19.47
N VAL A 435 -56.28 -14.25 -19.60
CA VAL A 435 -57.47 -15.11 -19.67
C VAL A 435 -57.90 -15.28 -21.12
N VAL A 436 -58.01 -16.53 -21.57
CA VAL A 436 -58.34 -16.89 -22.95
C VAL A 436 -59.74 -17.50 -23.00
N LEU A 437 -60.61 -16.88 -23.77
CA LEU A 437 -62.01 -17.26 -23.94
C LEU A 437 -62.23 -18.02 -25.24
N GLN A 438 -63.34 -18.76 -25.32
CA GLN A 438 -63.76 -19.35 -26.58
C GLN A 438 -64.24 -18.24 -27.54
N SER A 439 -63.77 -18.26 -28.79
CA SER A 439 -64.26 -17.34 -29.82
C SER A 439 -65.79 -17.44 -29.99
N GLY A 440 -66.46 -16.28 -30.06
CA GLY A 440 -67.93 -16.18 -30.08
C GLY A 440 -68.61 -16.01 -28.70
N VAL A 441 -67.84 -16.05 -27.61
CA VAL A 441 -68.33 -15.74 -26.25
C VAL A 441 -68.07 -14.26 -25.95
N GLY A 442 -68.89 -13.38 -26.53
CA GLY A 442 -68.80 -11.93 -26.35
C GLY A 442 -70.02 -11.17 -26.83
N GLU A 443 -71.15 -11.86 -27.03
CA GLU A 443 -72.39 -11.18 -27.40
C GLU A 443 -72.92 -10.43 -26.17
N THR A 444 -73.11 -9.12 -26.32
CA THR A 444 -73.81 -8.24 -25.38
C THR A 444 -74.99 -8.97 -24.76
N VAL A 445 -74.86 -9.25 -23.47
CA VAL A 445 -75.97 -9.74 -22.67
C VAL A 445 -76.95 -8.58 -22.55
N THR A 446 -78.11 -8.69 -23.23
CA THR A 446 -79.25 -7.80 -22.96
C THR A 446 -79.53 -7.77 -21.47
N GLN A 447 -79.72 -6.59 -20.91
CA GLN A 447 -79.71 -6.26 -19.46
C GLN A 447 -80.82 -6.91 -18.60
N GLY A 448 -81.42 -8.01 -19.04
CA GLY A 448 -82.41 -8.77 -18.26
C GLY A 448 -82.51 -10.24 -18.69
N GLY A 449 -82.53 -11.14 -17.71
CA GLY A 449 -82.82 -12.57 -17.88
C GLY A 449 -82.13 -13.46 -16.84
N ASP A 450 -82.70 -14.62 -16.55
CA ASP A 450 -82.04 -15.64 -15.72
C ASP A 450 -80.76 -16.12 -16.42
N PHE A 451 -79.61 -15.96 -15.78
CA PHE A 451 -78.35 -16.57 -16.19
C PHE A 451 -78.11 -17.85 -15.42
N GLU A 452 -77.74 -18.89 -16.13
CA GLU A 452 -77.14 -20.09 -15.57
C GLU A 452 -75.63 -19.90 -15.55
N VAL A 453 -75.03 -20.06 -14.38
CA VAL A 453 -73.61 -19.90 -14.13
C VAL A 453 -72.97 -21.27 -14.13
N PHE A 454 -71.90 -21.43 -14.89
CA PHE A 454 -71.12 -22.66 -14.96
C PHE A 454 -69.68 -22.36 -14.57
N ASP A 455 -68.99 -23.31 -13.93
CA ASP A 455 -67.54 -23.21 -13.73
C ASP A 455 -66.76 -23.57 -15.01
N VAL A 456 -65.43 -23.52 -14.92
CA VAL A 456 -64.51 -23.86 -16.02
C VAL A 456 -64.65 -25.26 -16.58
N VAL A 457 -65.16 -26.22 -15.81
CA VAL A 457 -65.41 -27.59 -16.29
C VAL A 457 -66.83 -27.77 -16.84
N GLY A 458 -67.58 -26.67 -16.98
CA GLY A 458 -68.95 -26.70 -17.49
C GLY A 458 -69.98 -27.24 -16.49
N ARG A 459 -69.62 -27.35 -15.20
CA ARG A 459 -70.56 -27.73 -14.13
C ARG A 459 -71.41 -26.53 -13.78
N PHE A 460 -72.71 -26.74 -13.70
CA PHE A 460 -73.65 -25.73 -13.27
C PHE A 460 -73.41 -25.40 -11.78
N VAL A 461 -73.11 -24.14 -11.47
CA VAL A 461 -72.84 -23.65 -10.11
C VAL A 461 -73.97 -22.80 -9.53
N GLY A 462 -74.87 -22.27 -10.35
CA GLY A 462 -76.03 -21.56 -9.84
C GLY A 462 -76.79 -20.75 -10.90
N ARG A 463 -77.78 -19.97 -10.45
CA ARG A 463 -78.48 -19.00 -11.29
C ARG A 463 -78.40 -17.60 -10.69
N VAL A 464 -78.30 -16.61 -11.57
CA VAL A 464 -78.33 -15.19 -11.21
C VAL A 464 -79.23 -14.43 -12.16
N SER A 465 -79.98 -13.47 -11.66
CA SER A 465 -80.87 -12.63 -12.49
C SER A 465 -80.10 -11.52 -13.21
N SER A 466 -78.90 -11.22 -12.73
CA SER A 466 -77.94 -10.31 -13.34
C SER A 466 -76.50 -10.75 -13.03
N PRO A 467 -75.50 -10.39 -13.87
CA PRO A 467 -74.08 -10.61 -13.56
C PRO A 467 -73.63 -10.06 -12.20
N SER A 468 -74.25 -8.99 -11.70
CA SER A 468 -73.95 -8.41 -10.39
C SER A 468 -74.37 -9.30 -9.22
N ASP A 469 -75.31 -10.23 -9.42
CA ASP A 469 -75.82 -11.10 -8.35
C ASP A 469 -74.94 -12.34 -8.12
N LEU A 470 -73.81 -12.47 -8.82
CA LEU A 470 -72.85 -13.55 -8.59
C LEU A 470 -72.33 -13.62 -7.14
N LYS A 471 -72.37 -12.49 -6.40
CA LYS A 471 -72.08 -12.48 -4.94
C LYS A 471 -72.98 -13.43 -4.16
N ALA A 472 -74.24 -13.58 -4.59
CA ALA A 472 -75.21 -14.41 -3.88
C ALA A 472 -74.91 -15.92 -4.00
N LEU A 473 -74.05 -16.32 -4.95
CA LEU A 473 -73.68 -17.71 -5.14
C LEU A 473 -72.49 -18.15 -4.28
N ASN A 474 -71.86 -17.24 -3.50
CA ASN A 474 -70.67 -17.52 -2.68
C ASN A 474 -69.60 -18.32 -3.44
N LEU A 475 -69.40 -17.97 -4.71
CA LEU A 475 -68.48 -18.68 -5.57
C LEU A 475 -67.04 -18.40 -5.14
N PRO A 476 -66.16 -19.42 -5.09
CA PRO A 476 -64.73 -19.18 -4.93
C PRO A 476 -64.19 -18.36 -6.11
N SER A 477 -63.09 -17.65 -5.91
CA SER A 477 -62.45 -16.88 -6.97
C SER A 477 -62.11 -17.79 -8.16
N GLY A 478 -62.48 -17.40 -9.37
CA GLY A 478 -62.37 -18.27 -10.54
C GLY A 478 -63.07 -17.74 -11.78
N VAL A 479 -62.97 -18.49 -12.87
CA VAL A 479 -63.63 -18.16 -14.15
C VAL A 479 -64.98 -18.86 -14.22
N TYR A 480 -66.02 -18.09 -14.50
CA TYR A 480 -67.39 -18.59 -14.63
C TYR A 480 -68.02 -18.20 -15.96
N PHE A 481 -68.82 -19.10 -16.51
CA PHE A 481 -69.49 -18.97 -17.79
C PHE A 481 -70.97 -18.71 -17.54
N LEU A 482 -71.50 -17.60 -18.04
CA LEU A 482 -72.91 -17.25 -17.93
C LEU A 482 -73.62 -17.59 -19.23
N ARG A 483 -74.65 -18.42 -19.12
CA ARG A 483 -75.58 -18.78 -20.19
C ARG A 483 -76.94 -18.20 -19.89
N GLN A 484 -77.49 -17.36 -20.76
CA GLN A 484 -78.85 -16.86 -20.59
C GLN A 484 -79.86 -18.00 -20.85
N LYS A 485 -80.74 -18.24 -19.87
CA LYS A 485 -81.76 -19.30 -19.92
C LYS A 485 -82.71 -19.09 -21.11
N GLY A 486 -83.02 -20.17 -21.83
CA GLY A 486 -83.92 -20.14 -23.00
C GLY A 486 -83.22 -19.99 -24.36
N PHE A 487 -81.94 -19.60 -24.40
CA PHE A 487 -81.15 -19.63 -25.64
C PHE A 487 -80.45 -20.99 -25.76
N LYS A 488 -80.64 -21.66 -26.91
CA LYS A 488 -79.94 -22.92 -27.18
C LYS A 488 -78.42 -22.64 -27.28
N SER A 489 -77.71 -23.21 -26.31
CA SER A 489 -76.30 -23.64 -26.30
C SER A 489 -75.14 -22.63 -26.34
N LYS A 490 -75.32 -21.31 -26.47
CA LYS A 490 -74.15 -20.40 -26.46
C LYS A 490 -73.93 -19.76 -25.09
N VAL A 491 -72.76 -19.98 -24.49
CA VAL A 491 -72.27 -19.15 -23.38
C VAL A 491 -72.24 -17.71 -23.88
N LYS A 492 -72.81 -16.79 -23.11
CA LYS A 492 -72.95 -15.38 -23.51
C LYS A 492 -71.87 -14.49 -22.90
N LYS A 493 -71.38 -14.84 -21.71
CA LYS A 493 -70.39 -14.02 -21.00
C LYS A 493 -69.50 -14.89 -20.14
N VAL A 494 -68.20 -14.63 -20.17
CA VAL A 494 -67.27 -15.17 -19.18
C VAL A 494 -67.01 -14.07 -18.15
N ILE A 495 -67.08 -14.43 -16.88
CA ILE A 495 -66.84 -13.51 -15.76
C ILE A 495 -65.74 -14.11 -14.91
N TYR A 496 -64.71 -13.32 -14.68
CA TYR A 496 -63.74 -13.58 -13.64
C TYR A 496 -64.30 -13.06 -12.32
N TRP A 497 -64.53 -13.98 -11.38
CA TRP A 497 -65.02 -13.70 -10.04
C TRP A 497 -63.83 -13.64 -9.09
N ARG A 498 -63.66 -12.51 -8.39
CA ARG A 498 -62.69 -12.37 -7.30
C ARG A 498 -63.40 -12.47 -5.97
#